data_AF-A0A433XU07-F1
#
_entry.id   AF-A0A433XU07-F1
#
_cell.length_a   1.000
_cell.length_b   1.000
_cell.length_c   1.000
_cell.angle_alpha   90.00
_cell.angle_beta   90.00
_cell.angle_gamma   90.00
#
_symmetry.space_group_name_H-M   'P 1'
#
loop_
_entity.id
_entity.type
_entity.pdbx_description
1 polymer ?
#
loop_
_entity_poly.entity_id
_entity_poly.type
_entity_poly.pdbx_seq_one_letter_code
_entity_poly.pdbx_strand_id
1 'polypeptide(L)'
;MIKLPDGMQIDMRWKTVSFTKGNNKLVLDIEPMMNCEDIVYFPSENEWRKIKCIFSNEERLEIIFLLERINWKRNIKIFISEISPRLLSKDDLIITEGTLESTIGGREIEEKQLFDPDSPLNSEQVHELYCKLEKKFANQVNGEVIISRNKVIPGSVFEEVSMKTLMSSSKVEVKLMDY
;
A
#
# COMPACT_ATOMS: atom_id res chain seq x y z
N MET A 1 -3.25 5.18 -12.55
CA MET A 1 -1.98 4.83 -13.19
C MET A 1 -1.49 5.97 -14.08
N ILE A 2 -0.39 6.57 -13.65
CA ILE A 2 0.31 7.63 -14.38
C ILE A 2 1.33 6.97 -15.32
N LYS A 3 1.43 7.48 -16.56
CA LYS A 3 2.46 7.07 -17.52
C LYS A 3 3.39 8.25 -17.79
N LEU A 4 4.68 8.05 -17.53
CA LEU A 4 5.71 9.05 -17.77
C LEU A 4 6.19 9.01 -19.24
N PRO A 5 6.80 10.10 -19.74
CA PRO A 5 7.30 10.18 -21.13
C PRO A 5 8.35 9.12 -21.49
N ASP A 6 9.11 8.65 -20.51
CA ASP A 6 10.12 7.60 -20.65
C ASP A 6 9.52 6.17 -20.69
N GLY A 7 8.20 6.06 -20.55
CA GLY A 7 7.46 4.80 -20.54
C GLY A 7 7.31 4.15 -19.17
N MET A 8 7.86 4.74 -18.09
CA MET A 8 7.64 4.28 -16.73
C MET A 8 6.17 4.46 -16.35
N GLN A 9 5.59 3.46 -15.66
CA GLN A 9 4.22 3.52 -15.19
C GLN A 9 4.20 3.50 -13.66
N ILE A 10 3.42 4.40 -13.06
CA ILE A 10 3.26 4.52 -11.62
C ILE A 10 1.81 4.17 -11.26
N ASP A 11 1.62 3.24 -10.35
CA ASP A 11 0.31 2.83 -9.86
C ASP A 11 0.24 2.98 -8.35
N MET A 12 -0.52 3.96 -7.88
CA MET A 12 -0.75 4.26 -6.47
C MET A 12 -2.03 3.56 -6.00
N ARG A 13 -1.88 2.61 -5.08
CA ARG A 13 -2.94 1.77 -4.50
C ARG A 13 -3.11 2.06 -3.02
N TRP A 14 -4.07 1.41 -2.37
CA TRP A 14 -4.31 1.62 -0.95
C TRP A 14 -3.11 1.30 -0.06
N LYS A 15 -2.58 0.08 -0.17
CA LYS A 15 -1.46 -0.41 0.65
C LYS A 15 -0.14 -0.53 -0.10
N THR A 16 -0.08 -0.10 -1.36
CA THR A 16 1.14 -0.20 -2.16
C THR A 16 1.26 0.94 -3.17
N VAL A 17 2.48 1.28 -3.57
CA VAL A 17 2.75 1.98 -4.83
C VAL A 17 3.69 1.15 -5.66
N SER A 18 3.49 1.12 -6.98
CA SER A 18 4.37 0.37 -7.87
C SER A 18 4.89 1.20 -9.05
N PHE A 19 6.11 0.87 -9.47
CA PHE A 19 6.82 1.48 -10.58
C PHE A 19 7.18 0.39 -11.59
N THR A 20 6.62 0.47 -12.79
CA THR A 20 6.83 -0.52 -13.84
C THR A 20 7.75 0.04 -14.92
N LYS A 21 8.85 -0.66 -15.19
CA LYS A 21 9.84 -0.35 -16.23
C LYS A 21 10.18 -1.62 -17.01
N GLY A 22 9.91 -1.60 -18.32
CA GLY A 22 10.09 -2.80 -19.16
C GLY A 22 9.24 -3.96 -18.63
N ASN A 23 9.88 -5.09 -18.30
CA ASN A 23 9.22 -6.26 -17.71
C ASN A 23 9.29 -6.31 -16.17
N ASN A 24 9.88 -5.30 -15.53
CA ASN A 24 10.08 -5.30 -14.07
C ASN A 24 9.11 -4.33 -13.41
N LYS A 25 8.62 -4.73 -12.24
CA LYS A 25 7.75 -3.92 -11.38
C LYS A 25 8.36 -3.85 -9.98
N LEU A 26 8.77 -2.66 -9.56
CA LEU A 26 9.11 -2.38 -8.17
C LEU A 26 7.82 -2.11 -7.41
N VAL A 27 7.64 -2.73 -6.25
CA VAL A 27 6.50 -2.48 -5.37
C VAL A 27 7.00 -2.04 -4.00
N LEU A 28 6.44 -0.94 -3.52
CA LEU A 28 6.67 -0.38 -2.20
C LEU A 28 5.39 -0.52 -1.39
N ASP A 29 5.52 -0.94 -0.14
CA ASP A 29 4.38 -1.03 0.78
C ASP A 29 4.06 0.35 1.36
N ILE A 30 2.77 0.58 1.61
CA ILE A 30 2.23 1.78 2.23
C ILE A 30 1.47 1.35 3.47
N GLU A 31 1.77 1.95 4.62
CA GLU A 31 0.92 1.88 5.79
C GLU A 31 -0.10 3.04 5.73
N PRO A 32 -1.40 2.76 5.54
CA PRO A 32 -2.41 3.80 5.61
C PRO A 32 -2.62 4.25 7.05
N MET A 33 -2.57 5.55 7.31
CA MET A 33 -2.64 6.14 8.64
C MET A 33 -3.99 6.83 8.87
N MET A 34 -4.54 6.76 10.08
CA MET A 34 -5.88 7.27 10.37
C MET A 34 -5.93 8.82 10.41
N ASN A 35 -4.91 9.46 11.01
CA ASN A 35 -4.92 10.91 11.29
C ASN A 35 -3.62 11.62 10.93
N CYS A 36 -2.71 10.96 10.21
CA CYS A 36 -1.46 11.54 9.75
C CYS A 36 -1.13 11.05 8.33
N GLU A 37 0.02 11.46 7.80
CA GLU A 37 0.46 11.07 6.47
C GLU A 37 0.66 9.56 6.38
N ASP A 38 0.26 8.98 5.26
CA ASP A 38 0.48 7.57 4.98
C ASP A 38 1.97 7.28 4.81
N ILE A 39 2.45 6.16 5.34
CA ILE A 39 3.88 5.87 5.37
C ILE A 39 4.24 5.00 4.18
N VAL A 40 5.03 5.52 3.25
CA VAL A 40 5.61 4.72 2.16
C VAL A 40 6.96 4.19 2.63
N TYR A 41 7.08 2.87 2.75
CA TYR A 41 8.34 2.23 3.11
C TYR A 41 9.26 2.17 1.89
N PHE A 42 10.40 2.83 1.99
CA PHE A 42 11.35 2.96 0.89
C PHE A 42 12.69 2.29 1.23
N PRO A 43 13.26 1.48 0.32
CA PRO A 43 14.56 0.85 0.57
C PRO A 43 15.70 1.86 0.78
N SER A 44 16.56 1.55 1.75
CA SER A 44 17.84 2.23 1.96
C SER A 44 18.69 2.18 0.69
N GLU A 45 19.72 3.01 0.61
CA GLU A 45 20.70 2.91 -0.49
C GLU A 45 21.39 1.55 -0.52
N ASN A 46 21.63 0.93 0.64
CA ASN A 46 22.26 -0.38 0.72
C ASN A 46 21.38 -1.46 0.12
N GLU A 47 20.09 -1.45 0.44
CA GLU A 47 19.11 -2.37 -0.11
C GLU A 47 18.86 -2.11 -1.61
N TRP A 48 18.84 -0.85 -2.02
CA TRP A 48 18.68 -0.47 -3.43
C TRP A 48 19.80 -0.99 -4.32
N ARG A 49 21.05 -1.05 -3.82
CA ARG A 49 22.19 -1.59 -4.58
C ARG A 49 21.96 -3.02 -5.06
N LYS A 50 21.08 -3.79 -4.40
CA LYS A 50 20.71 -5.16 -4.81
C LYS A 50 19.92 -5.19 -6.11
N ILE A 51 19.23 -4.11 -6.46
CA ILE A 51 18.39 -4.00 -7.66
C ILE A 51 18.92 -2.98 -8.69
N LYS A 52 20.15 -2.46 -8.48
CA LYS A 52 20.72 -1.38 -9.28
C LYS A 52 20.84 -1.67 -10.78
N CYS A 53 20.87 -2.95 -11.17
CA CYS A 53 20.91 -3.37 -12.56
C CYS A 53 19.57 -3.22 -13.28
N ILE A 54 18.48 -3.03 -12.53
CA ILE A 54 17.12 -2.84 -13.04
C ILE A 54 16.69 -1.38 -12.86
N PHE A 55 16.88 -0.86 -11.64
CA PHE A 55 16.60 0.53 -11.27
C PHE A 55 17.88 1.22 -10.81
N SER A 56 18.35 2.22 -11.56
CA SER A 56 19.58 2.95 -11.27
C SER A 56 19.48 3.77 -9.97
N ASN A 57 20.61 4.33 -9.52
CA ASN A 57 20.60 5.26 -8.39
C ASN A 57 19.92 6.60 -8.74
N GLU A 58 19.98 7.02 -10.00
CA GLU A 58 19.28 8.22 -10.48
C GLU A 58 17.76 7.97 -10.43
N GLU A 59 17.31 6.80 -10.89
CA GLU A 59 15.91 6.39 -10.82
C GLU A 59 15.41 6.28 -9.38
N ARG A 60 16.28 5.91 -8.42
CA ARG A 60 15.94 5.96 -7.00
C ARG A 60 15.53 7.37 -6.56
N LEU A 61 16.36 8.36 -6.92
CA LEU A 61 16.12 9.76 -6.56
C LEU A 61 14.90 10.32 -7.30
N GLU A 62 14.74 9.95 -8.57
CA GLU A 62 13.57 10.31 -9.37
C GLU A 62 12.28 9.75 -8.78
N ILE A 63 12.26 8.48 -8.37
CA ILE A 63 11.09 7.85 -7.73
C ILE A 63 10.71 8.60 -6.45
N ILE A 64 11.69 8.92 -5.59
CA ILE A 64 11.45 9.70 -4.37
C ILE A 64 10.85 11.07 -4.75
N PHE A 65 11.45 11.76 -5.72
CA PHE A 65 10.97 13.05 -6.19
C PHE A 65 9.54 12.98 -6.74
N LEU A 66 9.22 11.96 -7.56
CA LEU A 66 7.89 11.78 -8.14
C LEU A 66 6.83 11.51 -7.07
N LEU A 67 7.15 10.68 -6.08
CA LEU A 67 6.25 10.42 -4.95
C LEU A 67 5.89 11.72 -4.23
N GLU A 68 6.86 12.58 -3.95
CA GLU A 68 6.66 13.85 -3.24
C GLU A 68 5.96 14.94 -4.07
N ARG A 69 6.06 14.88 -5.40
CA ARG A 69 5.61 15.97 -6.29
C ARG A 69 4.30 15.73 -7.00
N ILE A 70 3.92 14.48 -7.23
CA ILE A 70 2.63 14.17 -7.81
C ILE A 70 1.53 14.49 -6.78
N ASN A 71 0.49 15.19 -7.21
CA ASN A 71 -0.64 15.57 -6.37
C ASN A 71 -1.61 14.38 -6.16
N TRP A 72 -1.15 13.35 -5.45
CA TRP A 72 -1.94 12.18 -5.11
C TRP A 72 -3.17 12.56 -4.29
N LYS A 73 -4.26 11.79 -4.38
CA LYS A 73 -5.41 11.92 -3.47
C LYS A 73 -5.13 11.31 -2.09
N ARG A 74 -3.93 11.50 -1.57
CA ARG A 74 -3.48 11.13 -0.23
C ARG A 74 -2.19 11.91 0.09
N ASN A 75 -1.97 12.19 1.37
CA ASN A 75 -0.69 12.74 1.81
C ASN A 75 0.22 11.57 2.19
N ILE A 76 1.50 11.64 1.78
CA ILE A 76 2.46 10.57 2.04
C ILE A 76 3.71 11.11 2.69
N LYS A 77 4.29 10.28 3.55
CA LYS A 77 5.63 10.45 4.10
C LYS A 77 6.48 9.25 3.73
N ILE A 78 7.67 9.52 3.20
CA ILE A 78 8.62 8.47 2.84
C ILE A 78 9.43 8.08 4.08
N PHE A 79 9.44 6.80 4.42
CA PHE A 79 10.27 6.23 5.48
C PHE A 79 11.35 5.32 4.89
N ILE A 80 12.59 5.81 4.90
CA ILE A 80 13.74 5.08 4.39
C ILE A 80 14.20 4.07 5.45
N SER A 81 14.27 2.79 5.09
CA SER A 81 14.67 1.73 6.01
C SER A 81 15.40 0.57 5.31
N GLU A 82 16.03 -0.30 6.08
CA GLU A 82 16.73 -1.50 5.60
C GLU A 82 15.74 -2.61 5.22
N ILE A 83 14.85 -2.31 4.29
CA ILE A 83 13.89 -3.26 3.70
C ILE A 83 14.33 -3.70 2.31
N SER A 84 14.18 -4.98 2.03
CA SER A 84 14.50 -5.52 0.71
C SER A 84 13.48 -5.07 -0.34
N PRO A 85 13.92 -4.58 -1.51
CA PRO A 85 12.98 -4.15 -2.55
C PRO A 85 12.17 -5.33 -3.08
N ARG A 86 10.85 -5.18 -3.18
CA ARG A 86 9.98 -6.20 -3.78
C ARG A 86 9.92 -5.98 -5.29
N LEU A 87 10.55 -6.89 -6.05
CA LEU A 87 10.49 -6.91 -7.50
C LEU A 87 9.58 -8.02 -7.99
N LEU A 88 8.70 -7.68 -8.92
CA LEU A 88 7.79 -8.60 -9.59
C LEU A 88 7.94 -8.46 -11.11
N SER A 89 7.42 -9.44 -11.85
CA SER A 89 7.19 -9.27 -13.29
C SER A 89 6.07 -8.26 -13.52
N LYS A 90 6.09 -7.59 -14.67
CA LYS A 90 5.09 -6.58 -15.04
C LYS A 90 3.64 -7.08 -14.90
N ASP A 91 3.38 -8.33 -15.25
CA ASP A 91 2.03 -8.88 -15.26
C ASP A 91 1.62 -9.53 -13.94
N ASP A 92 2.52 -9.59 -12.95
CA ASP A 92 2.23 -10.17 -11.65
C ASP A 92 1.24 -9.28 -10.86
N LEU A 93 0.27 -9.94 -10.23
CA LEU A 93 -0.70 -9.28 -9.36
C LEU A 93 -0.06 -8.94 -8.01
N ILE A 94 -0.35 -7.74 -7.51
CA ILE A 94 0.01 -7.32 -6.16
C ILE A 94 -1.16 -7.69 -5.25
N ILE A 95 -1.12 -8.87 -4.66
CA ILE A 95 -2.14 -9.36 -3.72
C ILE A 95 -1.47 -9.74 -2.41
N THR A 96 -1.96 -9.15 -1.32
CA THR A 96 -1.61 -9.57 0.04
C THR A 96 -2.73 -10.48 0.55
N GLU A 97 -2.42 -11.75 0.81
CA GLU A 97 -3.43 -12.68 1.33
C GLU A 97 -4.00 -12.21 2.68
N GLY A 98 -5.27 -12.50 2.93
CA GLY A 98 -5.95 -12.10 4.16
C GLY A 98 -6.30 -10.60 4.26
N THR A 99 -6.18 -9.84 3.16
CA THR A 99 -6.49 -8.40 3.12
C THR A 99 -7.67 -8.07 2.20
N LEU A 100 -8.22 -6.86 2.30
CA LEU A 100 -9.27 -6.35 1.41
C LEU A 100 -8.94 -6.58 -0.07
N GLU A 101 -7.68 -6.35 -0.45
CA GLU A 101 -7.13 -6.45 -1.80
C GLU A 101 -7.15 -7.89 -2.35
N SER A 102 -7.28 -8.90 -1.48
CA SER A 102 -7.45 -10.30 -1.88
C SER A 102 -8.88 -10.63 -2.35
N THR A 103 -9.85 -9.75 -2.08
CA THR A 103 -11.25 -9.93 -2.49
C THR A 103 -11.49 -9.41 -3.92
N ILE A 104 -12.53 -9.92 -4.60
CA ILE A 104 -12.94 -9.41 -5.92
C ILE A 104 -13.27 -7.91 -5.84
N GLY A 105 -14.09 -7.52 -4.86
CA GLY A 105 -14.49 -6.11 -4.69
C GLY A 105 -13.31 -5.19 -4.35
N GLY A 106 -12.32 -5.66 -3.59
CA GLY A 106 -11.10 -4.90 -3.33
C GLY A 106 -10.32 -4.62 -4.62
N ARG A 107 -10.15 -5.65 -5.47
CA ARG A 107 -9.47 -5.50 -6.77
C ARG A 107 -10.21 -4.56 -7.73
N GLU A 108 -11.53 -4.68 -7.81
CA GLU A 108 -12.35 -3.79 -8.64
C GLU A 108 -12.25 -2.31 -8.22
N ILE A 109 -12.06 -2.04 -6.92
CA ILE A 109 -11.84 -0.67 -6.42
C ILE A 109 -10.43 -0.17 -6.77
N GLU A 110 -9.41 -1.00 -6.63
CA GLU A 110 -8.03 -0.65 -7.02
C GLU A 110 -7.92 -0.29 -8.52
N GLU A 111 -8.67 -0.98 -9.39
CA GLU A 111 -8.73 -0.67 -10.83
C GLU A 111 -9.28 0.73 -11.15
N LYS A 112 -10.00 1.36 -10.20
CA LYS A 112 -10.51 2.73 -10.37
C LYS A 112 -9.46 3.80 -10.14
N GLN A 113 -8.27 3.44 -9.64
CA GLN A 113 -7.11 4.35 -9.53
C GLN A 113 -7.45 5.64 -8.78
N LEU A 114 -8.19 5.50 -7.68
CA LEU A 114 -8.79 6.65 -6.97
C LEU A 114 -7.77 7.61 -6.37
N PHE A 115 -6.51 7.18 -6.23
CA PHE A 115 -5.42 8.02 -5.74
C PHE A 115 -4.78 8.91 -6.82
N ASP A 116 -5.09 8.70 -8.10
CA ASP A 116 -4.55 9.51 -9.18
C ASP A 116 -5.01 10.99 -9.07
N PRO A 117 -4.19 11.95 -9.53
CA PRO A 117 -4.54 13.38 -9.52
C PRO A 117 -5.87 13.70 -10.21
N ASP A 118 -6.20 12.95 -11.26
CA ASP A 118 -7.39 13.12 -12.09
C ASP A 118 -8.64 12.43 -11.51
N SER A 119 -8.50 11.73 -10.38
CA SER A 119 -9.64 11.13 -9.68
C SER A 119 -10.70 12.20 -9.35
N PRO A 120 -12.00 11.91 -9.56
CA PRO A 120 -13.07 12.85 -9.25
C PRO A 120 -13.29 13.03 -7.75
N LEU A 121 -12.69 12.16 -6.92
CA LEU A 121 -12.75 12.24 -5.47
C LEU A 121 -11.58 13.08 -4.94
N ASN A 122 -11.82 13.81 -3.85
CA ASN A 122 -10.76 14.45 -3.09
C ASN A 122 -10.08 13.45 -2.12
N SER A 123 -8.95 13.84 -1.53
CA SER A 123 -8.15 12.96 -0.67
C SER A 123 -8.92 12.42 0.54
N GLU A 124 -9.75 13.25 1.16
CA GLU A 124 -10.57 12.86 2.32
C GLU A 124 -11.62 11.82 1.93
N GLN A 125 -12.30 12.01 0.79
CA GLN A 125 -13.30 11.07 0.28
C GLN A 125 -12.69 9.72 -0.08
N VAL A 126 -11.49 9.70 -0.68
CA VAL A 126 -10.77 8.46 -0.99
C VAL A 126 -10.40 7.73 0.30
N HIS A 127 -9.82 8.45 1.26
CA HIS A 127 -9.44 7.88 2.56
C HIS A 127 -10.66 7.30 3.32
N GLU A 128 -11.75 8.06 3.40
CA GLU A 128 -12.99 7.60 4.03
C GLU A 128 -13.57 6.35 3.36
N LEU A 129 -13.55 6.30 2.02
CA LEU A 129 -14.04 5.15 1.27
C LEU A 129 -13.26 3.90 1.67
N TYR A 130 -11.93 3.97 1.68
CA TYR A 130 -11.10 2.83 2.07
C TYR A 130 -11.28 2.44 3.54
N CYS A 131 -11.42 3.40 4.46
CA CYS A 131 -11.78 3.10 5.85
C CYS A 131 -13.12 2.36 5.97
N LYS A 132 -14.14 2.76 5.18
CA LYS A 132 -15.43 2.06 5.13
C LYS A 132 -15.28 0.65 4.55
N LEU A 133 -14.43 0.45 3.54
CA LEU A 133 -14.16 -0.85 2.94
C LEU A 133 -13.41 -1.78 3.90
N GLU A 134 -12.38 -1.28 4.59
CA GLU A 134 -11.63 -1.99 5.64
C GLU A 134 -12.57 -2.46 6.76
N LYS A 135 -13.40 -1.55 7.28
CA LYS A 135 -14.41 -1.89 8.28
C LYS A 135 -15.39 -2.93 7.77
N LYS A 136 -15.86 -2.81 6.51
CA LYS A 136 -16.80 -3.77 5.91
C LYS A 136 -16.15 -5.15 5.75
N PHE A 137 -14.91 -5.19 5.29
CA PHE A 137 -14.12 -6.41 5.16
C PHE A 137 -13.97 -7.10 6.53
N ALA A 138 -13.49 -6.38 7.54
CA ALA A 138 -13.31 -6.90 8.90
C ALA A 138 -14.61 -7.44 9.51
N ASN A 139 -15.76 -6.80 9.26
CA ASN A 139 -17.07 -7.27 9.73
C ASN A 139 -17.53 -8.59 9.10
N GLN A 140 -16.99 -8.94 7.94
CA GLN A 140 -17.35 -10.16 7.21
C GLN A 140 -16.45 -11.36 7.57
N VAL A 141 -15.36 -11.11 8.29
CA VAL A 141 -14.44 -12.17 8.73
C VAL A 141 -15.11 -13.05 9.79
N ASN A 142 -14.79 -14.35 9.76
CA ASN A 142 -15.28 -15.36 10.68
C ASN A 142 -14.18 -16.38 10.97
N GLY A 143 -14.17 -16.93 12.18
CA GLY A 143 -13.19 -17.92 12.62
C GLY A 143 -11.92 -17.29 13.18
N GLU A 144 -10.83 -18.04 13.12
CA GLU A 144 -9.55 -17.63 13.68
C GLU A 144 -8.82 -16.66 12.73
N VAL A 145 -8.31 -15.56 13.29
CA VAL A 145 -7.50 -14.57 12.58
C VAL A 145 -6.17 -14.39 13.30
N ILE A 146 -5.08 -14.71 12.61
CA ILE A 146 -3.73 -14.55 13.12
C ILE A 146 -3.18 -13.21 12.66
N ILE A 147 -2.73 -12.39 13.60
CA ILE A 147 -2.14 -11.08 13.33
C ILE A 147 -0.74 -11.05 13.96
N SER A 148 0.26 -10.68 13.16
CA SER A 148 1.60 -10.42 13.68
C SER A 148 1.61 -9.12 14.48
N ARG A 149 2.09 -9.13 15.73
CA ARG A 149 2.19 -7.90 16.55
C ARG A 149 3.08 -6.84 15.89
N ASN A 150 4.13 -7.29 15.20
CA ASN A 150 5.07 -6.43 14.49
C ASN A 150 4.44 -5.72 13.27
N LYS A 151 3.23 -6.12 12.86
CA LYS A 151 2.46 -5.51 11.78
C LYS A 151 1.34 -4.59 12.28
N VAL A 152 1.15 -4.45 13.59
CA VAL A 152 0.21 -3.48 14.16
C VAL A 152 0.96 -2.17 14.35
N ILE A 153 0.75 -1.24 13.43
CA ILE A 153 1.36 0.09 13.49
C ILE A 153 0.45 1.04 14.26
N PRO A 154 0.91 1.69 15.34
CA PRO A 154 0.09 2.60 16.11
C PRO A 154 -0.47 3.76 15.28
N GLY A 155 -1.78 3.98 15.37
CA GLY A 155 -2.51 5.00 14.63
C GLY A 155 -2.77 4.66 13.17
N SER A 156 -2.44 3.45 12.72
CA SER A 156 -2.76 3.02 11.35
C SER A 156 -4.24 2.68 11.18
N VAL A 157 -4.73 2.73 9.95
CA VAL A 157 -6.11 2.31 9.63
C VAL A 157 -6.33 0.85 10.02
N PHE A 158 -5.31 0.00 9.88
CA PHE A 158 -5.42 -1.38 10.32
C PHE A 158 -5.69 -1.48 11.83
N GLU A 159 -4.93 -0.78 12.67
CA GLU A 159 -5.15 -0.78 14.13
C GLU A 159 -6.50 -0.13 14.48
N GLU A 160 -6.76 1.06 13.94
CA GLU A 160 -7.89 1.90 14.34
C GLU A 160 -9.24 1.44 13.79
N VAL A 161 -9.24 0.73 12.65
CA VAL A 161 -10.47 0.31 11.97
C VAL A 161 -10.58 -1.20 11.94
N SER A 162 -9.68 -1.88 11.25
CA SER A 162 -9.81 -3.32 10.98
C SER A 162 -9.67 -4.13 12.26
N MET A 163 -8.63 -3.90 13.05
CA MET A 163 -8.36 -4.61 14.30
C MET A 163 -9.45 -4.35 15.34
N LYS A 164 -9.87 -3.10 15.56
CA LYS A 164 -11.00 -2.79 16.47
C LYS A 164 -12.29 -3.48 16.04
N THR A 165 -12.56 -3.53 14.73
CA THR A 165 -13.74 -4.24 14.20
C THR A 165 -13.66 -5.74 14.47
N LEU A 166 -12.52 -6.37 14.18
CA LEU A 166 -12.30 -7.80 14.45
C LEU A 166 -12.44 -8.14 15.94
N MET A 167 -11.80 -7.36 16.81
CA MET A 167 -11.85 -7.55 18.28
C MET A 167 -13.24 -7.37 18.88
N SER A 168 -14.12 -6.60 18.21
CA SER A 168 -15.51 -6.40 18.64
C SER A 168 -16.48 -7.49 18.15
N SER A 169 -16.04 -8.34 17.23
CA SER A 169 -16.88 -9.36 16.60
C SER A 169 -16.96 -10.62 17.45
N SER A 170 -18.18 -11.11 17.72
CA SER A 170 -18.39 -12.40 18.39
C SER A 170 -18.10 -13.61 17.49
N LYS A 171 -17.78 -13.39 16.22
CA LYS A 171 -17.53 -14.43 15.21
C LYS A 171 -16.04 -14.69 14.98
N VAL A 172 -15.17 -13.88 15.57
CA VAL A 172 -13.74 -13.89 15.29
C VAL A 172 -12.96 -14.18 16.56
N GLU A 173 -12.01 -15.09 16.47
CA GLU A 173 -10.98 -15.28 17.49
C GLU A 173 -9.67 -14.67 16.97
N VAL A 174 -9.24 -13.55 17.57
CA VAL A 174 -7.99 -12.88 17.19
C VAL A 174 -6.82 -13.43 17.98
N LYS A 175 -5.80 -13.95 17.29
CA LYS A 175 -4.54 -14.41 17.87
C LYS A 175 -3.39 -13.48 17.47
N LEU A 176 -2.78 -12.87 18.47
CA LEU A 176 -1.59 -12.00 18.30
C LEU A 176 -0.31 -12.81 18.48
N MET A 177 0.53 -12.88 17.44
CA MET A 177 1.77 -13.66 17.44
C MET A 177 2.99 -12.78 17.14
N ASP A 178 4.12 -13.13 17.73
CA ASP A 178 5.42 -12.51 17.44
C ASP A 178 6.12 -13.39 16.38
N TYR A 179 6.40 -12.81 15.22
CA TYR A 179 7.15 -13.43 14.13
C TYR A 179 8.37 -12.58 13.80
#